data_AF-A0AAJ1Q5X9-F1
#
_entry.id   AF-A0AAJ1Q5X9-F1
#
_cell.length_a   1.000
_cell.length_b   1.000
_cell.length_c   1.000
_cell.angle_alpha   90.00
_cell.angle_beta   90.00
_cell.angle_gamma   90.00
#
_symmetry.space_group_name_H-M   'P 1'
#
loop_
_entity.id
_entity.type
_entity.pdbx_description
1 polymer ?
#
loop_
_entity_poly.entity_id
_entity_poly.type
_entity_poly.pdbx_seq_one_letter_code
_entity_poly.pdbx_strand_id
1 'polypeptide(L)'
;FRERLPRKPYYSDELTTGLRIADVARALGARYIQPNGPTHRHWIVFDVDHAAATLSWDDVGAPAPNITVTNKANGHAHLIYGLDTPI
;
A
#
# COMPACT_ATOMS: atom_id res chain seq x y z
N PHE A 1 -8.34 0.35 -5.64
CA PHE A 1 -7.42 -0.62 -5.01
C PHE A 1 -7.65 -2.04 -5.52
N ARG A 2 -8.73 -2.73 -5.10
CA ARG A 2 -9.01 -4.14 -5.42
C ARG A 2 -8.88 -4.53 -6.90
N GLU A 3 -9.43 -3.72 -7.80
CA GLU A 3 -9.46 -4.00 -9.25
C GLU A 3 -8.07 -3.97 -9.91
N ARG A 4 -7.10 -3.30 -9.29
CA ARG A 4 -5.73 -3.17 -9.79
C ARG A 4 -4.73 -4.04 -9.02
N LEU A 5 -5.21 -4.99 -8.21
CA LEU A 5 -4.36 -5.99 -7.57
C LEU A 5 -4.00 -7.11 -8.55
N PRO A 6 -2.83 -7.75 -8.40
CA PRO A 6 -2.52 -8.98 -9.11
C PRO A 6 -3.60 -10.03 -8.85
N ARG A 7 -3.83 -10.92 -9.83
CA ARG A 7 -4.77 -12.05 -9.66
C ARG A 7 -4.39 -12.96 -8.48
N LYS A 8 -3.08 -13.05 -8.20
CA LYS A 8 -2.49 -13.86 -7.14
C LYS A 8 -1.49 -13.01 -6.33
N PRO A 9 -1.97 -12.07 -5.50
CA PRO A 9 -1.07 -11.20 -4.75
C PRO A 9 -0.37 -11.99 -3.63
N TYR A 10 0.83 -11.54 -3.28
CA TYR A 10 1.45 -11.96 -2.03
C TYR A 10 0.74 -11.30 -0.86
N TYR A 11 0.63 -12.00 0.25
CA TYR A 11 0.04 -11.50 1.48
C TYR A 11 0.63 -12.20 2.71
N SER A 12 0.46 -11.61 3.88
CA SER A 12 0.80 -12.24 5.15
C SER A 12 0.02 -11.58 6.29
N ASP A 13 -0.18 -12.31 7.38
CA ASP A 13 -0.62 -11.74 8.66
C ASP A 13 0.56 -11.52 9.63
N GLU A 14 1.68 -12.18 9.35
CA GLU A 14 2.88 -12.21 10.19
C GLU A 14 4.10 -12.40 9.30
N LEU A 15 4.85 -11.31 9.07
CA LEU A 15 5.97 -11.28 8.14
C LEU A 15 7.10 -12.23 8.55
N THR A 16 7.24 -12.55 9.84
CA THR A 16 8.24 -13.52 10.33
C THR A 16 8.00 -14.94 9.82
N THR A 17 6.77 -15.28 9.42
CA THR A 17 6.43 -16.58 8.80
C THR A 17 6.52 -16.57 7.27
N GLY A 18 6.99 -15.47 6.69
CA GLY A 18 7.12 -15.27 5.26
C GLY A 18 5.82 -14.84 4.57
N LEU A 19 5.88 -14.82 3.24
CA LEU A 19 4.79 -14.41 2.36
C LEU A 19 4.05 -15.62 1.79
N ARG A 20 2.74 -15.48 1.62
CA ARG A 20 1.85 -16.47 1.00
C ARG A 20 1.22 -15.91 -0.25
N ILE A 21 0.72 -16.77 -1.13
CA ILE A 21 0.01 -16.37 -2.36
C ILE A 21 -1.41 -16.94 -2.30
N ALA A 22 -2.43 -16.11 -2.54
CA ALA A 22 -3.83 -16.54 -2.65
C ALA A 22 -4.55 -15.75 -3.74
N ASP A 23 -5.84 -15.97 -3.96
CA ASP A 23 -6.65 -15.03 -4.74
C ASP A 23 -6.85 -13.69 -4.00
N VAL A 24 -7.34 -12.70 -4.73
CA VAL A 24 -7.58 -11.34 -4.22
C VAL A 24 -8.54 -11.32 -3.03
N ALA A 25 -9.61 -12.13 -3.04
CA ALA A 25 -10.61 -12.09 -1.97
C ALA A 25 -10.03 -12.54 -0.64
N ARG A 26 -9.20 -13.60 -0.64
CA ARG A 26 -8.50 -14.04 0.56
C ARG A 26 -7.39 -13.09 0.98
N ALA A 27 -6.58 -12.61 0.04
CA ALA A 27 -5.45 -11.75 0.36
C ALA A 27 -5.87 -10.37 0.91
N LEU A 28 -7.01 -9.83 0.50
CA LEU A 28 -7.55 -8.57 1.00
C LEU A 28 -7.90 -8.59 2.50
N GLY A 29 -8.15 -9.78 3.06
CA GLY A 29 -8.44 -9.93 4.49
C GLY A 29 -7.20 -9.99 5.37
N ALA A 30 -6.00 -10.00 4.78
CA ALA A 30 -4.75 -10.12 5.52
C ALA A 30 -4.23 -8.78 6.01
N ARG A 31 -3.39 -8.79 7.06
CA ARG A 31 -2.74 -7.57 7.57
C ARG A 31 -1.81 -6.91 6.57
N TYR A 32 -1.10 -7.71 5.77
CA TYR A 32 -0.16 -7.25 4.76
C TYR A 32 -0.54 -7.84 3.41
N ILE A 33 -0.53 -7.02 2.37
CA ILE A 33 -0.76 -7.42 0.98
C ILE A 33 0.22 -6.68 0.08
N GLN A 34 0.80 -7.39 -0.88
CA GLN A 34 1.62 -6.79 -1.92
C GLN A 34 0.71 -6.30 -3.05
N PRO A 35 0.58 -4.98 -3.27
CA PRO A 35 -0.43 -4.44 -4.19
C PRO A 35 -0.02 -4.52 -5.66
N ASN A 36 1.25 -4.80 -5.95
CA ASN A 36 1.80 -4.85 -7.30
C ASN A 36 2.30 -6.25 -7.67
N GLY A 37 2.21 -6.54 -8.96
CA GLY A 37 2.77 -7.76 -9.55
C GLY A 37 4.26 -7.60 -9.87
N PRO A 38 4.88 -8.65 -10.42
CA PRO A 38 6.31 -8.62 -10.74
C PRO A 38 6.66 -7.72 -11.94
N THR A 39 5.69 -7.42 -12.82
CA THR A 39 5.95 -6.74 -14.11
C THR A 39 5.35 -5.36 -14.25
N HIS A 40 4.31 -5.02 -13.46
CA HIS A 40 3.59 -3.76 -13.57
C HIS A 40 3.29 -3.23 -12.18
N ARG A 41 3.55 -1.94 -11.97
CA ARG A 41 3.25 -1.22 -10.72
C ARG A 41 2.11 -0.24 -10.96
N HIS A 42 0.93 -0.59 -10.46
CA HIS A 42 -0.22 0.31 -10.43
C HIS A 42 -0.25 1.19 -9.18
N TRP A 43 0.47 0.77 -8.12
CA TRP A 43 0.48 1.45 -6.83
C TRP A 43 1.89 1.89 -6.48
N ILE A 44 2.09 3.17 -6.20
CA ILE A 44 3.30 3.66 -5.55
C ILE A 44 2.94 3.88 -4.08
N VAL A 45 3.74 3.27 -3.19
CA VAL A 45 3.55 3.34 -1.74
C VAL A 45 4.75 4.06 -1.16
N PHE A 46 4.51 5.21 -0.54
CA PHE A 46 5.52 5.94 0.22
C PHE A 46 5.34 5.64 1.69
N ASP A 47 6.38 5.13 2.33
CA ASP A 47 6.44 5.01 3.78
C ASP A 47 7.05 6.30 4.35
N VAL A 48 6.30 6.97 5.22
CA VAL A 48 6.65 8.30 5.73
C VAL A 48 6.74 8.22 7.25
N ASP A 49 7.98 8.26 7.74
CA ASP A 49 8.34 8.00 9.13
C ASP A 49 8.47 9.27 9.98
N HIS A 50 7.40 10.06 10.07
CA HIS A 50 7.33 11.16 11.05
C HIS A 50 5.90 11.38 11.56
N ALA A 51 5.75 12.06 12.70
CA ALA A 51 4.48 12.17 13.43
C ALA A 51 3.34 12.89 12.69
N ALA A 52 3.64 13.59 11.59
CA ALA A 52 2.68 14.33 10.76
C ALA A 52 2.56 13.75 9.33
N ALA A 53 2.97 12.49 9.14
CA ALA A 53 3.08 11.85 7.83
C ALA A 53 1.78 11.80 7.01
N THR A 54 0.62 11.85 7.67
CA THR A 54 -0.70 11.75 7.03
C THR A 54 -0.96 12.87 6.01
N LEU A 55 -0.43 14.08 6.27
CA LEU A 55 -0.64 15.28 5.46
C LEU A 55 0.65 15.79 4.80
N SER A 56 1.77 15.06 4.93
CA SER A 56 3.07 15.53 4.42
C SER A 56 3.13 15.72 2.90
N TRP A 57 2.20 15.11 2.16
CA TRP A 57 2.04 15.35 0.72
C TRP A 57 1.65 16.81 0.42
N ASP A 58 0.86 17.44 1.29
CA ASP A 58 0.43 18.83 1.11
C ASP A 58 1.59 19.78 1.34
N ASP A 59 2.40 19.53 2.37
CA ASP A 59 3.59 20.32 2.72
C ASP A 59 4.61 20.41 1.57
N VAL A 60 4.68 19.37 0.73
CA VAL A 60 5.59 19.32 -0.43
C VAL A 60 4.91 19.63 -1.76
N GLY A 61 3.62 19.97 -1.75
CA GLY A 61 2.83 20.25 -2.96
C GLY A 61 2.62 19.04 -3.86
N ALA A 62 2.70 17.83 -3.32
CA ALA A 62 2.36 16.60 -4.02
C ALA A 62 0.82 16.51 -4.22
N PRO A 63 0.34 15.74 -5.20
CA PRO A 63 -1.09 15.44 -5.29
C PRO A 63 -1.58 14.71 -4.03
N ALA A 64 -2.88 14.79 -3.76
CA ALA A 64 -3.47 14.01 -2.68
C ALA A 64 -3.38 12.50 -2.99
N PRO A 65 -2.97 11.65 -2.03
CA PRO A 65 -2.94 10.21 -2.21
C PRO A 65 -4.36 9.62 -2.33
N ASN A 66 -4.48 8.48 -3.00
CA ASN A 66 -5.76 7.78 -3.10
C ASN A 66 -6.14 7.12 -1.77
N ILE A 67 -5.14 6.67 -1.00
CA ILE A 67 -5.32 6.06 0.31
C ILE A 67 -4.19 6.54 1.22
N THR A 68 -4.55 6.94 2.44
CA THR A 68 -3.60 7.18 3.52
C THR A 68 -3.84 6.18 4.64
N VAL A 69 -2.79 5.52 5.10
CA VAL A 69 -2.85 4.57 6.23
C VAL A 69 -1.96 5.10 7.34
N THR A 70 -2.56 5.55 8.44
CA THR A 70 -1.83 6.17 9.55
C THR A 70 -1.70 5.23 10.73
N ASN A 71 -0.49 5.07 11.25
CA ASN A 71 -0.26 4.47 12.55
C ASN A 71 -0.66 5.47 13.65
N LYS A 72 -1.77 5.18 14.33
CA LYS A 72 -2.32 6.05 15.39
C LYS A 72 -1.39 6.21 16.61
N ALA A 73 -0.44 5.30 16.81
CA ALA A 73 0.45 5.33 17.98
C ALA A 73 1.59 6.35 17.82
N ASN A 74 2.13 6.52 16.61
CA ASN A 74 3.30 7.38 16.38
C ASN A 74 3.13 8.41 15.25
N GLY A 75 1.99 8.41 14.55
CA GLY A 75 1.67 9.36 13.48
C GLY A 75 2.34 9.10 12.12
N HIS A 76 3.16 8.05 12.02
CA HIS A 76 3.74 7.61 10.74
C HIS A 76 2.62 7.17 9.79
N ALA A 77 2.84 7.28 8.48
CA ALA A 77 1.81 6.93 7.52
C ALA A 77 2.38 6.37 6.23
N HIS A 78 1.59 5.49 5.61
CA HIS A 78 1.77 5.12 4.22
C HIS A 78 0.87 5.98 3.34
N LEU A 79 1.45 6.62 2.33
CA LEU A 79 0.74 7.38 1.30
C LEU A 79 0.73 6.55 0.01
N ILE A 80 -0.47 6.21 -0.46
CA ILE A 80 -0.66 5.24 -1.54
C ILE A 80 -1.28 5.95 -2.76
N TYR A 81 -0.53 5.96 -3.85
CA TYR A 81 -0.91 6.57 -5.12
C TYR A 81 -1.21 5.49 -6.16
N GLY A 82 -2.39 5.57 -6.76
CA GLY A 82 -2.82 4.74 -7.87
C GLY A 82 -2.50 5.43 -9.19
N LEU A 83 -1.74 4.75 -10.04
CA LEU A 83 -1.42 5.21 -11.38
C LEU A 83 -2.48 4.72 -12.37
N ASP A 84 -2.91 5.60 -13.27
CA ASP A 84 -3.80 5.21 -14.36
C ASP A 84 -3.11 4.28 -15.35
N THR A 85 -1.87 4.61 -15.73
CA THR A 85 -1.00 3.76 -16.53
C THR A 85 0.09 3.18 -15.62
N PRO A 86 0.24 1.84 -15.53
CA PRO A 86 1.28 1.24 -14.71
C PRO A 86 2.68 1.54 -15.26
N ILE A 87 3.67 1.51 -14.36
CA ILE A 87 5.11 1.61 -14.67
C ILE A 87 5.85 0.32 -14.37
#